data_AF-A0A6G6YMT5-F1
#
_entry.id   AF-A0A6G6YMT5-F1
#
_cell.length_a   1.000
_cell.length_b   1.000
_cell.length_c   1.000
_cell.angle_alpha   90.00
_cell.angle_beta   90.00
_cell.angle_gamma   90.00
#
_symmetry.space_group_name_H-M   'P 1'
#
loop_
_entity.id
_entity.type
_entity.pdbx_description
1 polymer ?
#
loop_
_entity_poly.entity_id
_entity_poly.type
_entity_poly.pdbx_seq_one_letter_code
_entity_poly.pdbx_strand_id
1 'polypeptide(L)'
;MSSPFESYDDLEDADERLQAADPAERRVAIIALGHSGDSAAVGHLARMVSDPDAGVRQQVAMALGEFDGPDAADALAKLLVDPESVVASAAADSMAEFKDPACADVILPLVKHAHAFVRMGALRALKELRRKDTLKPALEALQDQDAAVRVQAIGVIGFLKLEESIPALTALIHDPDAHVRRAAVSALAFSQMKPAAETITRALKDEDWMVREMAAETLGLNANGALAADQLIASLADGFWQVRLKAVRSLGKMKIEGAVRPIGNCVSHEQANLRKEAAAALGEIAHPDGEAFLAIVADDPDPDVRKNARWALQQIVAKKAKAKS
;
A
#
# COMPACT_ATOMS: atom_id res chain seq x y z
N MET A 1 -54.32 -5.01 11.17
CA MET A 1 -53.03 -5.34 10.50
C MET A 1 -52.24 -4.06 10.46
N SER A 2 -51.38 -3.88 11.46
CA SER A 2 -50.52 -2.72 11.60
C SER A 2 -49.38 -2.81 10.58
N SER A 3 -48.99 -1.65 10.02
CA SER A 3 -47.91 -1.51 9.05
C SER A 3 -46.56 -1.93 9.68
N PRO A 4 -45.68 -2.66 8.97
CA PRO A 4 -44.41 -3.18 9.51
C PRO A 4 -43.23 -2.19 9.39
N PHE A 5 -43.50 -0.89 9.38
CA PHE A 5 -42.47 0.15 9.28
C PHE A 5 -42.52 1.04 10.53
N GLU A 6 -42.06 0.48 11.66
CA GLU A 6 -41.54 1.27 12.77
C GLU A 6 -40.06 1.57 12.44
N SER A 7 -39.77 2.74 11.89
CA SER A 7 -38.39 3.14 11.57
C SER A 7 -38.11 4.61 11.94
N TYR A 8 -38.73 5.11 13.01
CA TYR A 8 -38.54 6.48 13.48
C TYR A 8 -38.13 6.59 14.97
N ASP A 9 -37.99 5.48 15.71
CA ASP A 9 -37.71 5.49 17.17
C ASP A 9 -36.23 5.26 17.56
N ASP A 10 -35.35 4.87 16.65
CA ASP A 10 -34.01 4.40 17.05
C ASP A 10 -33.11 5.49 17.67
N LEU A 11 -33.36 6.78 17.38
CA LEU A 11 -32.59 7.90 17.93
C LEU A 11 -33.22 8.52 19.18
N GLU A 12 -34.56 8.53 19.31
CA GLU A 12 -35.24 9.15 20.46
C GLU A 12 -34.96 8.36 21.76
N ASP A 13 -34.89 7.03 21.66
CA ASP A 13 -34.57 6.15 22.80
C ASP A 13 -33.06 5.87 22.95
N ALA A 14 -32.23 6.39 22.04
CA ALA A 14 -30.79 6.14 22.06
C ALA A 14 -30.16 6.64 23.36
N ASP A 15 -30.52 7.83 23.82
CA ASP A 15 -29.94 8.42 25.03
C ASP A 15 -30.27 7.62 26.30
N GLU A 16 -31.45 7.01 26.39
CA GLU A 16 -31.80 6.12 27.52
C GLU A 16 -30.95 4.85 27.50
N ARG A 17 -30.83 4.20 26.34
CA ARG A 17 -30.07 2.95 26.18
C ARG A 17 -28.57 3.15 26.33
N LEU A 18 -28.06 4.32 25.94
CA LEU A 18 -26.66 4.72 26.16
C LEU A 18 -26.34 4.97 27.64
N GLN A 19 -27.34 5.18 28.50
CA GLN A 19 -27.18 5.33 29.95
C GLN A 19 -27.45 4.03 30.72
N ALA A 20 -27.72 2.91 30.02
CA ALA A 20 -27.95 1.62 30.64
C ALA A 20 -26.79 1.22 31.57
N ALA A 21 -27.11 0.61 32.71
CA ALA A 21 -26.11 0.19 33.68
C ALA A 21 -25.18 -0.91 33.13
N ASP A 22 -25.72 -1.83 32.33
CA ASP A 22 -24.97 -2.91 31.69
C ASP A 22 -24.19 -2.37 30.47
N PRO A 23 -22.84 -2.49 30.45
CA PRO A 23 -22.03 -2.16 29.27
C PRO A 23 -22.45 -2.90 28.00
N ALA A 24 -23.01 -4.11 28.11
CA ALA A 24 -23.48 -4.85 26.95
C ALA A 24 -24.68 -4.16 26.27
N GLU A 25 -25.62 -3.64 27.05
CA GLU A 25 -26.77 -2.89 26.52
C GLU A 25 -26.32 -1.59 25.85
N ARG A 26 -25.36 -0.87 26.45
CA ARG A 26 -24.76 0.33 25.85
C ARG A 26 -24.08 0.02 24.52
N ARG A 27 -23.33 -1.07 24.42
CA ARG A 27 -22.72 -1.51 23.15
C ARG A 27 -23.75 -1.81 22.07
N VAL A 28 -24.87 -2.45 22.42
CA VAL A 28 -25.95 -2.72 21.45
C VAL A 28 -26.54 -1.40 20.93
N ALA A 29 -26.74 -0.40 21.80
CA ALA A 29 -27.20 0.92 21.39
C ALA A 29 -26.21 1.60 20.43
N ILE A 30 -24.90 1.53 20.73
CA ILE A 30 -23.84 2.08 19.87
C ILE A 30 -23.81 1.40 18.49
N ILE A 31 -24.00 0.09 18.42
CA ILE A 31 -24.07 -0.64 17.14
C ILE A 31 -25.26 -0.17 16.31
N ALA A 32 -26.43 -0.01 16.94
CA ALA A 32 -27.63 0.48 16.26
C ALA A 32 -27.41 1.90 15.72
N LEU A 33 -26.80 2.78 16.53
CA LEU A 33 -26.44 4.14 16.12
C LEU A 33 -25.46 4.14 14.93
N GLY A 34 -24.41 3.32 14.95
CA GLY A 34 -23.46 3.19 13.84
C GLY A 34 -24.13 2.83 12.51
N HIS A 35 -25.06 1.87 12.53
CA HIS A 35 -25.76 1.42 11.33
C HIS A 35 -26.92 2.33 10.89
N SER A 36 -27.27 3.36 11.68
CA SER A 36 -28.40 4.24 11.36
C SER A 36 -28.17 5.05 10.08
N GLY A 37 -26.90 5.37 9.76
CA GLY A 37 -26.54 6.29 8.69
C GLY A 37 -26.93 7.75 8.95
N ASP A 38 -27.51 8.07 10.12
CA ASP A 38 -27.86 9.43 10.48
C ASP A 38 -26.67 10.15 11.13
N SER A 39 -26.20 11.23 10.49
CA SER A 39 -25.14 12.09 11.02
C SER A 39 -25.39 12.60 12.45
N ALA A 40 -26.65 12.71 12.89
CA ALA A 40 -26.98 13.09 14.26
C ALA A 40 -26.47 12.06 15.29
N ALA A 41 -26.32 10.78 14.90
CA ALA A 41 -25.78 9.72 15.74
C ALA A 41 -24.35 10.04 16.22
N VAL A 42 -23.56 10.77 15.44
CA VAL A 42 -22.19 11.17 15.81
C VAL A 42 -22.19 11.94 17.13
N GLY A 43 -23.17 12.81 17.36
CA GLY A 43 -23.29 13.58 18.61
C GLY A 43 -23.56 12.69 19.83
N HIS A 44 -24.34 11.63 19.68
CA HIS A 44 -24.59 10.64 20.74
C HIS A 44 -23.35 9.79 21.00
N LEU A 45 -22.73 9.26 19.94
CA LEU A 45 -21.51 8.47 20.02
C LEU A 45 -20.35 9.25 20.65
N ALA A 46 -20.21 10.53 20.30
CA ALA A 46 -19.16 11.41 20.84
C ALA A 46 -19.23 11.58 22.37
N ARG A 47 -20.40 11.43 23.00
CA ARG A 47 -20.52 11.46 24.47
C ARG A 47 -19.99 10.19 25.13
N MET A 48 -19.99 9.08 24.39
CA MET A 48 -19.57 7.77 24.89
C MET A 48 -18.06 7.51 24.79
N VAL A 49 -17.29 8.44 24.22
CA VAL A 49 -15.82 8.32 24.11
C VAL A 49 -15.11 8.28 25.47
N SER A 50 -15.80 8.62 26.55
CA SER A 50 -15.28 8.59 27.93
C SER A 50 -15.99 7.54 28.79
N ASP A 51 -16.69 6.57 28.20
CA ASP A 51 -17.34 5.49 28.94
C ASP A 51 -16.32 4.74 29.82
N PRO A 52 -16.67 4.39 31.08
CA PRO A 52 -15.76 3.65 31.96
C PRO A 52 -15.36 2.27 31.41
N ASP A 53 -16.22 1.63 30.60
CA ASP A 53 -15.94 0.33 30.00
C ASP A 53 -15.16 0.45 28.69
N ALA A 54 -14.01 -0.19 28.61
CA ALA A 54 -13.16 -0.15 27.41
C ALA A 54 -13.81 -0.81 26.19
N GLY A 55 -14.63 -1.85 26.40
CA GLY A 55 -15.38 -2.49 25.32
C GLY A 55 -16.46 -1.58 24.74
N VAL A 56 -17.07 -0.73 25.57
CA VAL A 56 -17.96 0.34 25.10
C VAL A 56 -17.18 1.35 24.27
N ARG A 57 -16.07 1.89 24.77
CA ARG A 57 -15.24 2.86 24.02
C ARG A 57 -14.70 2.29 22.70
N GLN A 58 -14.29 1.03 22.68
CA GLN A 58 -13.92 0.32 21.46
C GLN A 58 -15.08 0.29 20.46
N GLN A 59 -16.28 -0.07 20.93
CA GLN A 59 -17.47 -0.10 20.07
C GLN A 59 -17.84 1.29 19.55
N VAL A 60 -17.62 2.34 20.34
CA VAL A 60 -17.77 3.74 19.90
C VAL A 60 -16.79 4.06 18.78
N ALA A 61 -15.53 3.66 18.89
CA ALA A 61 -14.54 3.87 17.84
C ALA A 61 -14.98 3.20 16.53
N MET A 62 -15.42 1.94 16.60
CA MET A 62 -15.89 1.20 15.42
C MET A 62 -17.12 1.87 14.79
N ALA A 63 -18.11 2.24 15.60
CA ALA A 63 -19.33 2.88 15.11
C ALA A 63 -19.07 4.27 14.49
N LEU A 64 -18.14 5.05 15.05
CA LEU A 64 -17.76 6.34 14.49
C LEU A 64 -17.05 6.22 13.12
N GLY A 65 -16.46 5.07 12.80
CA GLY A 65 -15.86 4.81 11.50
C GLY A 65 -16.87 4.72 10.35
N GLU A 66 -18.14 4.45 10.66
CA GLU A 66 -19.23 4.44 9.66
C GLU A 66 -19.65 5.86 9.22
N PHE A 67 -19.15 6.88 9.92
CA PHE A 67 -19.42 8.29 9.61
C PHE A 67 -18.16 8.98 9.11
N ASP A 68 -18.34 9.92 8.20
CA ASP A 68 -17.27 10.80 7.75
C ASP A 68 -17.48 12.22 8.31
N GLY A 69 -16.41 13.02 8.30
CA GLY A 69 -16.45 14.44 8.65
C GLY A 69 -15.82 14.80 10.00
N PRO A 70 -15.62 16.11 10.25
CA PRO A 70 -14.80 16.60 11.35
C PRO A 70 -15.26 16.18 12.75
N ASP A 71 -16.57 16.05 12.98
CA ASP A 71 -17.11 15.70 14.31
C ASP A 71 -16.79 14.24 14.66
N ALA A 72 -16.89 13.32 13.69
CA ALA A 72 -16.45 11.94 13.87
C ALA A 72 -14.93 11.87 14.04
N ALA A 73 -14.18 12.66 13.27
CA ALA A 73 -12.72 12.75 13.41
C ALA A 73 -12.28 13.27 14.80
N ASP A 74 -12.98 14.23 15.39
CA ASP A 74 -12.68 14.76 16.73
C ASP A 74 -12.96 13.73 17.82
N ALA A 75 -14.07 13.01 17.71
CA ALA A 75 -14.40 11.92 18.62
C ALA A 75 -13.38 10.77 18.53
N LEU A 76 -13.00 10.35 17.32
CA LEU A 76 -11.97 9.32 17.13
C LEU A 76 -10.57 9.78 17.54
N ALA A 77 -10.22 11.06 17.36
CA ALA A 77 -8.95 11.61 17.83
C ALA A 77 -8.78 11.47 19.35
N LYS A 78 -9.87 11.60 20.13
CA LYS A 78 -9.88 11.36 21.58
C LYS A 78 -9.67 9.88 21.91
N LEU A 79 -10.25 8.98 21.13
CA LEU A 79 -10.10 7.53 21.32
C LEU A 79 -8.74 7.00 20.82
N LEU A 80 -8.07 7.70 19.90
CA LEU A 80 -6.73 7.34 19.42
C LEU A 80 -5.67 7.41 20.53
N VAL A 81 -5.89 8.25 21.55
CA VAL A 81 -5.01 8.39 22.72
C VAL A 81 -5.49 7.59 23.93
N ASP A 82 -6.45 6.67 23.74
CA ASP A 82 -6.98 5.84 24.82
C ASP A 82 -5.88 4.96 25.44
N PRO A 83 -5.86 4.79 26.78
CA PRO A 83 -4.89 3.92 27.43
C PRO A 83 -5.03 2.44 27.04
N GLU A 84 -6.22 2.00 26.65
CA GLU A 84 -6.46 0.62 26.20
C GLU A 84 -6.12 0.49 24.72
N SER A 85 -5.10 -0.32 24.41
CA SER A 85 -4.58 -0.45 23.05
C SER A 85 -5.63 -0.94 22.04
N VAL A 86 -6.62 -1.72 22.49
CA VAL A 86 -7.72 -2.19 21.64
C VAL A 86 -8.65 -1.06 21.21
N VAL A 87 -8.88 -0.06 22.06
CA VAL A 87 -9.66 1.14 21.75
C VAL A 87 -8.88 2.05 20.80
N ALA A 88 -7.61 2.32 21.13
CA ALA A 88 -6.73 3.14 20.30
C ALA A 88 -6.52 2.54 18.89
N SER A 89 -6.43 1.21 18.79
CA SER A 89 -6.33 0.51 17.49
C SER A 89 -7.62 0.60 16.69
N ALA A 90 -8.78 0.39 17.32
CA ALA A 90 -10.07 0.57 16.65
C ALA A 90 -10.22 2.01 16.13
N ALA A 91 -9.84 3.01 16.92
CA ALA A 91 -9.86 4.40 16.49
C ALA A 91 -8.92 4.66 15.30
N ALA A 92 -7.68 4.16 15.34
CA ALA A 92 -6.72 4.32 14.26
C ALA A 92 -7.19 3.66 12.95
N ASP A 93 -7.82 2.48 13.06
CA ASP A 93 -8.37 1.76 11.90
C ASP A 93 -9.57 2.52 11.31
N SER A 94 -10.53 2.96 12.14
CA SER A 94 -11.69 3.75 11.70
C SER A 94 -11.28 5.09 11.08
N MET A 95 -10.31 5.82 11.67
CA MET A 95 -9.80 7.08 11.09
C MET A 95 -9.12 6.87 9.73
N ALA A 96 -8.58 5.69 9.46
CA ALA A 96 -7.95 5.38 8.17
C ALA A 96 -8.96 5.25 7.01
N GLU A 97 -10.25 5.12 7.32
CA GLU A 97 -11.30 4.94 6.34
C GLU A 97 -11.91 6.26 5.87
N PHE A 98 -11.72 7.36 6.60
CA PHE A 98 -12.23 8.69 6.25
C PHE A 98 -11.90 9.10 4.80
N LYS A 99 -12.85 9.80 4.19
CA LYS A 99 -12.77 10.32 2.82
C LYS A 99 -12.96 11.84 2.76
N ASP A 100 -13.57 12.47 3.76
CA ASP A 100 -13.77 13.90 3.84
C ASP A 100 -12.45 14.62 4.16
N PRO A 101 -11.92 15.45 3.22
CA PRO A 101 -10.72 16.24 3.47
C PRO A 101 -10.80 17.16 4.71
N ALA A 102 -11.99 17.58 5.14
CA ALA A 102 -12.16 18.42 6.32
C ALA A 102 -11.65 17.73 7.61
N CYS A 103 -11.67 16.38 7.66
CA CYS A 103 -11.12 15.61 8.78
C CYS A 103 -9.64 15.90 9.05
N ALA A 104 -8.87 16.32 8.03
CA ALA A 104 -7.45 16.58 8.20
C ALA A 104 -7.16 17.71 9.20
N ASP A 105 -8.03 18.71 9.32
CA ASP A 105 -7.81 19.84 10.25
C ASP A 105 -7.78 19.36 11.71
N VAL A 106 -8.55 18.31 12.02
CA VAL A 106 -8.59 17.66 13.34
C VAL A 106 -7.41 16.71 13.54
N ILE A 107 -6.98 16.01 12.49
CA ILE A 107 -5.97 14.94 12.57
C ILE A 107 -4.54 15.50 12.56
N LEU A 108 -4.31 16.61 11.85
CA LEU A 108 -2.98 17.21 11.67
C LEU A 108 -2.21 17.46 12.98
N PRO A 109 -2.81 17.96 14.08
CA PRO A 109 -2.11 18.11 15.35
C PRO A 109 -1.52 16.79 15.91
N LEU A 110 -2.16 15.66 15.64
CA LEU A 110 -1.79 14.35 16.19
C LEU A 110 -0.49 13.79 15.59
N VAL A 111 -0.04 14.29 14.43
CA VAL A 111 1.24 13.87 13.83
C VAL A 111 2.45 14.31 14.65
N LYS A 112 2.26 15.21 15.63
CA LYS A 112 3.30 15.67 16.58
C LYS A 112 3.11 15.12 17.99
N HIS A 113 2.22 14.14 18.16
CA HIS A 113 1.93 13.55 19.46
C HIS A 113 3.16 12.84 20.07
N ALA A 114 3.25 12.80 21.40
CA ALA A 114 4.39 12.19 22.10
C ALA A 114 4.53 10.68 21.82
N HIS A 115 3.41 9.96 21.71
CA HIS A 115 3.39 8.53 21.42
C HIS A 115 3.44 8.23 19.92
N ALA A 116 4.38 7.36 19.52
CA ALA A 116 4.59 6.96 18.12
C ALA A 116 3.34 6.33 17.49
N PHE A 117 2.60 5.53 18.26
CA PHE A 117 1.34 4.93 17.81
C PHE A 117 0.33 5.97 17.31
N VAL A 118 0.17 7.08 18.05
CA VAL A 118 -0.76 8.16 17.71
C VAL A 118 -0.28 8.90 16.44
N ARG A 119 1.03 9.19 16.34
CA ARG A 119 1.60 9.82 15.14
C ARG A 119 1.40 8.94 13.91
N MET A 120 1.62 7.64 14.05
CA MET A 120 1.43 6.63 13.01
C MET A 120 -0.03 6.56 12.56
N GLY A 121 -0.97 6.46 13.51
CA GLY A 121 -2.42 6.45 13.22
C GLY A 121 -2.88 7.71 12.49
N ALA A 122 -2.41 8.88 12.94
CA ALA A 122 -2.70 10.16 12.31
C ALA A 122 -2.20 10.22 10.85
N LEU A 123 -0.94 9.84 10.60
CA LEU A 123 -0.40 9.81 9.24
C LEU A 123 -1.12 8.81 8.34
N ARG A 124 -1.48 7.62 8.87
CA ARG A 124 -2.27 6.62 8.14
C ARG A 124 -3.62 7.19 7.71
N ALA A 125 -4.29 7.92 8.57
CA ALA A 125 -5.57 8.58 8.28
C ALA A 125 -5.42 9.70 7.23
N LEU A 126 -4.43 10.59 7.39
CA LEU A 126 -4.19 11.70 6.45
C LEU A 126 -3.90 11.25 5.02
N LYS A 127 -3.37 10.04 4.84
CA LYS A 127 -3.04 9.46 3.53
C LYS A 127 -4.25 9.48 2.60
N GLU A 128 -5.40 8.96 3.02
CA GLU A 128 -6.58 8.83 2.14
C GLU A 128 -7.27 10.18 1.85
N LEU A 129 -7.07 11.18 2.71
CA LEU A 129 -7.67 12.52 2.58
C LEU A 129 -7.04 13.37 1.47
N ARG A 130 -5.82 13.03 1.03
CA ARG A 130 -5.11 13.67 -0.11
C ARG A 130 -5.00 15.19 -0.06
N ARG A 131 -5.03 15.80 1.13
CA ARG A 131 -4.86 17.25 1.27
C ARG A 131 -3.41 17.66 1.12
N LYS A 132 -3.14 18.62 0.24
CA LYS A 132 -1.78 19.06 -0.11
C LYS A 132 -1.00 19.66 1.07
N ASP A 133 -1.70 20.33 2.00
CA ASP A 133 -1.10 20.90 3.20
C ASP A 133 -0.54 19.87 4.17
N THR A 134 -0.93 18.58 4.04
CA THR A 134 -0.34 17.46 4.80
C THR A 134 1.08 17.11 4.35
N LEU A 135 1.56 17.61 3.20
CA LEU A 135 2.90 17.32 2.72
C LEU A 135 3.98 17.78 3.70
N LYS A 136 3.90 19.02 4.19
CA LYS A 136 4.93 19.57 5.09
C LYS A 136 5.01 18.76 6.40
N PRO A 137 3.91 18.49 7.11
CA PRO A 137 3.92 17.59 8.26
C PRO A 137 4.46 16.18 7.96
N ALA A 138 4.13 15.60 6.79
CA ALA A 138 4.67 14.32 6.40
C ALA A 138 6.19 14.38 6.16
N LEU A 139 6.70 15.43 5.51
CA LEU A 139 8.14 15.65 5.34
C LEU A 139 8.87 15.81 6.68
N GLU A 140 8.27 16.51 7.65
CA GLU A 140 8.80 16.61 9.02
C GLU A 140 8.86 15.22 9.69
N ALA A 141 7.81 14.41 9.53
CA ALA A 141 7.72 13.05 10.10
C ALA A 141 8.67 12.03 9.45
N LEU A 142 9.31 12.34 8.31
CA LEU A 142 10.39 11.52 7.78
C LEU A 142 11.64 11.49 8.67
N GLN A 143 11.74 12.42 9.63
CA GLN A 143 12.85 12.46 10.60
C GLN A 143 12.46 11.87 11.96
N ASP A 144 11.31 11.20 12.05
CA ASP A 144 10.86 10.58 13.29
C ASP A 144 11.82 9.50 13.76
N GLN A 145 11.97 9.36 15.08
CA GLN A 145 12.82 8.33 15.69
C GLN A 145 12.27 6.93 15.42
N ASP A 146 10.95 6.80 15.31
CA ASP A 146 10.27 5.54 15.06
C ASP A 146 10.15 5.24 13.56
N ALA A 147 10.65 4.09 13.13
CA ALA A 147 10.63 3.69 11.73
C ALA A 147 9.21 3.51 11.17
N ALA A 148 8.25 3.06 11.97
CA ALA A 148 6.87 2.89 11.53
C ALA A 148 6.21 4.26 11.25
N VAL A 149 6.54 5.29 12.03
CA VAL A 149 6.10 6.67 11.75
C VAL A 149 6.70 7.17 10.43
N ARG A 150 8.00 6.95 10.19
CA ARG A 150 8.65 7.29 8.92
C ARG A 150 7.99 6.59 7.73
N VAL A 151 7.63 5.30 7.86
CA VAL A 151 6.90 4.55 6.81
C VAL A 151 5.53 5.16 6.52
N GLN A 152 4.74 5.53 7.53
CA GLN A 152 3.44 6.16 7.29
C GLN A 152 3.58 7.53 6.62
N ALA A 153 4.59 8.30 7.00
CA ALA A 153 4.90 9.58 6.36
C ALA A 153 5.26 9.42 4.87
N ILE A 154 6.05 8.41 4.51
CA ILE A 154 6.28 8.02 3.10
C ILE A 154 4.96 7.68 2.41
N GLY A 155 4.05 6.97 3.09
CA GLY A 155 2.72 6.65 2.57
C GLY A 155 1.91 7.89 2.18
N VAL A 156 1.84 8.90 3.06
CA VAL A 156 1.18 10.19 2.77
C VAL A 156 1.81 10.83 1.53
N ILE A 157 3.14 10.96 1.50
CA ILE A 157 3.88 11.57 0.39
C ILE A 157 3.61 10.85 -0.94
N GLY A 158 3.69 9.51 -0.93
CA GLY A 158 3.48 8.68 -2.11
C GLY A 158 2.05 8.77 -2.67
N PHE A 159 1.07 9.07 -1.82
CA PHE A 159 -0.33 9.26 -2.24
C PHE A 159 -0.60 10.66 -2.78
N LEU A 160 0.07 11.68 -2.21
CA LEU A 160 0.03 13.05 -2.73
C LEU A 160 0.69 13.17 -4.11
N LYS A 161 1.71 12.36 -4.39
CA LYS A 161 2.42 12.31 -5.69
C LYS A 161 2.99 13.66 -6.13
N LEU A 162 3.47 14.45 -5.17
CA LEU A 162 4.06 15.76 -5.43
C LEU A 162 5.57 15.61 -5.66
N GLU A 163 6.05 16.01 -6.84
CA GLU A 163 7.45 15.85 -7.25
C GLU A 163 8.44 16.58 -6.34
N GLU A 164 8.01 17.64 -5.65
CA GLU A 164 8.82 18.36 -4.66
C GLU A 164 9.28 17.48 -3.47
N SER A 165 8.65 16.31 -3.27
CA SER A 165 9.04 15.33 -2.24
C SER A 165 10.18 14.40 -2.65
N ILE A 166 10.55 14.36 -3.93
CA ILE A 166 11.56 13.43 -4.47
C ILE A 166 12.92 13.54 -3.77
N PRO A 167 13.45 14.74 -3.46
CA PRO A 167 14.71 14.85 -2.72
C PRO A 167 14.64 14.18 -1.34
N ALA A 168 13.53 14.34 -0.62
CA ALA A 168 13.34 13.74 0.69
C ALA A 168 13.21 12.21 0.61
N LEU A 169 12.43 11.69 -0.34
CA LEU A 169 12.35 10.24 -0.61
C LEU A 169 13.71 9.66 -1.03
N THR A 170 14.49 10.41 -1.79
CA THR A 170 15.83 9.99 -2.23
C THR A 170 16.81 9.86 -1.06
N ALA A 171 16.70 10.71 -0.04
CA ALA A 171 17.54 10.60 1.16
C ALA A 171 17.23 9.31 1.96
N LEU A 172 15.97 8.87 1.98
CA LEU A 172 15.52 7.71 2.77
C LEU A 172 15.98 6.36 2.22
N ILE A 173 16.59 6.29 1.04
CA ILE A 173 17.26 5.05 0.58
C ILE A 173 18.48 4.71 1.44
N HIS A 174 18.92 5.62 2.31
CA HIS A 174 20.01 5.43 3.26
C HIS A 174 19.50 5.28 4.70
N ASP A 175 18.18 5.14 4.89
CA ASP A 175 17.60 4.93 6.22
C ASP A 175 18.14 3.63 6.86
N PRO A 176 18.44 3.61 8.17
CA PRO A 176 18.90 2.40 8.84
C PRO A 176 17.88 1.26 8.79
N ASP A 177 16.59 1.56 8.69
CA ASP A 177 15.53 0.55 8.64
C ASP A 177 15.17 0.16 7.19
N ALA A 178 15.27 -1.13 6.88
CA ALA A 178 15.01 -1.66 5.54
C ALA A 178 13.54 -1.46 5.09
N HIS A 179 12.57 -1.42 6.00
CA HIS A 179 11.17 -1.15 5.65
C HIS A 179 10.99 0.30 5.21
N VAL A 180 11.71 1.24 5.83
CA VAL A 180 11.72 2.65 5.42
C VAL A 180 12.36 2.79 4.04
N ARG A 181 13.54 2.18 3.82
CA ARG A 181 14.20 2.17 2.51
C ARG A 181 13.28 1.61 1.42
N ARG A 182 12.66 0.46 1.69
CA ARG A 182 11.72 -0.20 0.77
C ARG A 182 10.51 0.69 0.46
N ALA A 183 9.91 1.29 1.49
CA ALA A 183 8.78 2.21 1.31
C ALA A 183 9.18 3.43 0.47
N ALA A 184 10.36 4.00 0.69
CA ALA A 184 10.86 5.14 -0.07
C ALA A 184 11.03 4.79 -1.56
N VAL A 185 11.62 3.63 -1.86
CA VAL A 185 11.74 3.12 -3.24
C VAL A 185 10.36 2.95 -3.89
N SER A 186 9.41 2.34 -3.18
CA SER A 186 8.03 2.19 -3.67
C SER A 186 7.36 3.53 -3.93
N ALA A 187 7.54 4.52 -3.06
CA ALA A 187 6.93 5.84 -3.22
C ALA A 187 7.50 6.60 -4.42
N LEU A 188 8.76 6.36 -4.82
CA LEU A 188 9.34 6.95 -6.03
C LEU A 188 8.70 6.45 -7.34
N ALA A 189 7.87 5.40 -7.30
CA ALA A 189 7.21 4.82 -8.48
C ALA A 189 6.34 5.81 -9.26
N PHE A 190 5.71 6.77 -8.57
CA PHE A 190 4.82 7.73 -9.24
C PHE A 190 5.59 8.71 -10.13
N SER A 191 6.85 9.01 -9.79
CA SER A 191 7.62 10.05 -10.45
C SER A 191 8.11 9.59 -11.82
N GLN A 192 7.93 10.43 -12.83
CA GLN A 192 8.49 10.20 -14.17
C GLN A 192 9.81 10.96 -14.38
N MET A 193 10.42 11.45 -13.30
CA MET A 193 11.68 12.17 -13.37
C MET A 193 12.86 11.19 -13.42
N LYS A 194 13.80 11.45 -14.32
CA LYS A 194 15.04 10.65 -14.44
C LYS A 194 15.79 10.49 -13.10
N PRO A 195 15.95 11.54 -12.26
CA PRO A 195 16.55 11.39 -10.93
C PRO A 195 15.87 10.33 -10.04
N ALA A 196 14.54 10.17 -10.13
CA ALA A 196 13.85 9.14 -9.36
C ALA A 196 14.26 7.74 -9.84
N ALA A 197 14.34 7.50 -11.14
CA ALA A 197 14.82 6.23 -11.70
C ALA A 197 16.28 5.95 -11.34
N GLU A 198 17.16 6.97 -11.32
CA GLU A 198 18.55 6.82 -10.86
C GLU A 198 18.63 6.45 -9.38
N THR A 199 17.74 7.01 -8.54
CA THR A 199 17.59 6.62 -7.13
C THR A 199 17.14 5.18 -6.99
N ILE A 200 16.08 4.76 -7.70
CA ILE A 200 15.57 3.39 -7.66
C ILE A 200 16.64 2.39 -8.17
N THR A 201 17.41 2.76 -9.20
CA THR A 201 18.51 1.94 -9.73
C THR A 201 19.59 1.68 -8.69
N ARG A 202 19.92 2.66 -7.84
CA ARG A 202 20.86 2.46 -6.74
C ARG A 202 20.36 1.44 -5.72
N ALA A 203 19.05 1.41 -5.45
CA ALA A 203 18.43 0.48 -4.52
C ALA A 203 18.45 -1.00 -4.99
N LEU A 204 18.75 -1.28 -6.27
CA LEU A 204 19.02 -2.65 -6.74
C LEU A 204 20.26 -3.29 -6.10
N LYS A 205 21.08 -2.51 -5.39
CA LYS A 205 22.29 -2.97 -4.68
C LYS A 205 22.14 -2.90 -3.16
N ASP A 206 20.93 -2.70 -2.65
CA ASP A 206 20.68 -2.67 -1.21
C ASP A 206 21.08 -3.99 -0.53
N GLU A 207 21.52 -3.92 0.72
CA GLU A 207 21.85 -5.11 1.52
C GLU A 207 20.61 -6.01 1.73
N ASP A 208 19.43 -5.41 1.89
CA ASP A 208 18.19 -6.11 2.13
C ASP A 208 17.54 -6.51 0.80
N TRP A 209 17.23 -7.80 0.67
CA TRP A 209 16.70 -8.35 -0.57
C TRP A 209 15.28 -7.86 -0.90
N MET A 210 14.47 -7.49 0.09
CA MET A 210 13.13 -6.94 -0.14
C MET A 210 13.22 -5.52 -0.71
N VAL A 211 14.26 -4.76 -0.36
CA VAL A 211 14.53 -3.45 -0.98
C VAL A 211 14.95 -3.64 -2.44
N ARG A 212 15.85 -4.59 -2.72
CA ARG A 212 16.25 -4.92 -4.11
C ARG A 212 15.09 -5.40 -4.96
N GLU A 213 14.22 -6.25 -4.39
CA GLU A 213 12.98 -6.71 -5.03
C GLU A 213 12.08 -5.53 -5.40
N MET A 214 11.82 -4.65 -4.43
CA MET A 214 11.00 -3.46 -4.62
C MET A 214 11.59 -2.52 -5.68
N ALA A 215 12.91 -2.36 -5.71
CA ALA A 215 13.60 -1.57 -6.73
C ALA A 215 13.39 -2.15 -8.13
N ALA A 216 13.55 -3.47 -8.28
CA ALA A 216 13.35 -4.15 -9.56
C ALA A 216 11.90 -4.02 -10.06
N GLU A 217 10.92 -4.19 -9.18
CA GLU A 217 9.50 -4.01 -9.50
C GLU A 217 9.20 -2.56 -9.88
N THR A 218 9.69 -1.61 -9.09
CA THR A 218 9.43 -0.18 -9.29
C THR A 218 9.98 0.33 -10.61
N LEU A 219 11.17 -0.12 -11.03
CA LEU A 219 11.73 0.24 -12.35
C LEU A 219 10.83 -0.24 -13.50
N GLY A 220 10.20 -1.41 -13.40
CA GLY A 220 9.26 -1.89 -14.41
C GLY A 220 7.94 -1.10 -14.52
N LEU A 221 7.66 -0.24 -13.54
CA LEU A 221 6.50 0.67 -13.55
C LEU A 221 6.88 2.11 -13.94
N ASN A 222 8.16 2.45 -13.93
CA ASN A 222 8.66 3.79 -14.19
C ASN A 222 8.95 4.01 -15.69
N ALA A 223 8.57 5.16 -16.27
CA ALA A 223 8.83 5.44 -17.68
C ALA A 223 10.34 5.47 -18.03
N ASN A 224 11.19 5.81 -17.06
CA ASN A 224 12.65 5.81 -17.23
C ASN A 224 13.30 4.50 -16.79
N GLY A 225 12.53 3.46 -16.45
CA GLY A 225 13.06 2.18 -15.97
C GLY A 225 14.00 1.49 -16.95
N ALA A 226 13.79 1.68 -18.25
CA ALA A 226 14.64 1.10 -19.30
C ALA A 226 16.08 1.63 -19.26
N LEU A 227 16.32 2.81 -18.66
CA LEU A 227 17.68 3.33 -18.44
C LEU A 227 18.49 2.47 -17.46
N ALA A 228 17.81 1.64 -16.66
CA ALA A 228 18.42 0.73 -15.70
C ALA A 228 18.51 -0.72 -16.22
N ALA A 229 18.36 -0.93 -17.53
CA ALA A 229 18.32 -2.26 -18.14
C ALA A 229 19.53 -3.12 -17.75
N ASP A 230 20.75 -2.58 -17.81
CA ASP A 230 21.97 -3.33 -17.47
C ASP A 230 21.99 -3.74 -15.99
N GLN A 231 21.53 -2.86 -15.09
CA GLN A 231 21.47 -3.16 -13.65
C GLN A 231 20.38 -4.20 -13.35
N LEU A 232 19.23 -4.13 -14.00
CA LEU A 232 18.19 -5.16 -13.90
C LEU A 232 18.66 -6.50 -14.47
N ILE A 233 19.41 -6.51 -15.58
CA ILE A 233 20.03 -7.72 -16.12
C ILE A 233 21.00 -8.31 -15.09
N ALA A 234 21.80 -7.48 -14.41
CA ALA A 234 22.67 -7.94 -13.34
C ALA A 234 21.87 -8.55 -12.15
N SER A 235 20.71 -8.00 -11.80
CA SER A 235 19.82 -8.53 -10.76
C SER A 235 19.23 -9.92 -11.10
N LEU A 236 19.33 -10.41 -12.33
CA LEU A 236 18.97 -11.79 -12.66
C LEU A 236 19.89 -12.84 -12.01
N ALA A 237 21.04 -12.40 -11.49
CA ALA A 237 21.98 -13.22 -10.72
C ALA A 237 21.81 -13.11 -9.19
N ASP A 238 20.78 -12.41 -8.68
CA ASP A 238 20.61 -12.14 -7.25
C ASP A 238 20.51 -13.43 -6.39
N GLY A 239 20.99 -13.40 -5.15
CA GLY A 239 20.86 -14.56 -4.24
C GLY A 239 19.41 -15.00 -3.98
N PHE A 240 18.45 -14.09 -4.13
CA PHE A 240 17.03 -14.33 -3.85
C PHE A 240 16.23 -14.42 -5.16
N TRP A 241 15.50 -15.51 -5.34
CA TRP A 241 14.71 -15.75 -6.55
C TRP A 241 13.57 -14.73 -6.73
N GLN A 242 13.07 -14.12 -5.65
CA GLN A 242 12.06 -13.06 -5.69
C GLN A 242 12.59 -11.81 -6.41
N VAL A 243 13.84 -11.42 -6.14
CA VAL A 243 14.49 -10.29 -6.81
C VAL A 243 14.66 -10.60 -8.30
N ARG A 244 15.14 -11.82 -8.62
CA ARG A 244 15.26 -12.29 -10.01
C ARG A 244 13.91 -12.24 -10.73
N LEU A 245 12.84 -12.70 -10.08
CA LEU A 245 11.50 -12.72 -10.65
C LEU A 245 11.03 -11.32 -11.03
N LYS A 246 11.18 -10.33 -10.12
CA LYS A 246 10.80 -8.95 -10.42
C LYS A 246 11.67 -8.36 -11.52
N ALA A 247 12.97 -8.64 -11.55
CA ALA A 247 13.86 -8.21 -12.62
C ALA A 247 13.45 -8.80 -13.98
N VAL A 248 13.17 -10.11 -14.06
CA VAL A 248 12.66 -10.79 -15.26
C VAL A 248 11.39 -10.11 -15.76
N ARG A 249 10.39 -9.95 -14.88
CA ARG A 249 9.11 -9.32 -15.21
C ARG A 249 9.30 -7.91 -15.76
N SER A 250 10.09 -7.09 -15.07
CA SER A 250 10.33 -5.70 -15.47
C SER A 250 11.04 -5.61 -16.83
N LEU A 251 12.06 -6.44 -17.08
CA LEU A 251 12.75 -6.50 -18.37
C LEU A 251 11.82 -6.97 -19.50
N GLY A 252 10.95 -7.95 -19.22
CA GLY A 252 9.91 -8.43 -20.15
C GLY A 252 8.94 -7.33 -20.55
N LYS A 253 8.34 -6.66 -19.56
CA LYS A 253 7.34 -5.62 -19.74
C LYS A 253 7.89 -4.42 -20.50
N MET A 254 9.15 -4.05 -20.22
CA MET A 254 9.88 -2.99 -20.93
C MET A 254 10.43 -3.43 -22.30
N LYS A 255 10.29 -4.72 -22.65
CA LYS A 255 10.72 -5.31 -23.92
C LYS A 255 12.22 -5.14 -24.20
N ILE A 256 13.05 -5.32 -23.17
CA ILE A 256 14.50 -5.18 -23.27
C ILE A 256 15.08 -6.36 -24.05
N GLU A 257 15.36 -6.18 -25.35
CA GLU A 257 15.87 -7.26 -26.22
C GLU A 257 17.23 -7.79 -25.77
N GLY A 258 18.10 -6.94 -25.20
CA GLY A 258 19.38 -7.37 -24.61
C GLY A 258 19.23 -8.34 -23.43
N ALA A 259 18.05 -8.42 -22.82
CA ALA A 259 17.78 -9.32 -21.69
C ALA A 259 17.35 -10.73 -22.12
N VAL A 260 17.15 -11.01 -23.40
CA VAL A 260 16.62 -12.31 -23.88
C VAL A 260 17.48 -13.49 -23.42
N ARG A 261 18.81 -13.42 -23.62
CA ARG A 261 19.71 -14.49 -23.18
C ARG A 261 19.82 -14.58 -21.65
N PRO A 262 20.02 -13.46 -20.92
CA PRO A 262 19.97 -13.47 -19.45
C PRO A 262 18.69 -14.06 -18.85
N ILE A 263 17.51 -13.67 -19.37
CA ILE A 263 16.21 -14.23 -18.95
C ILE A 263 16.11 -15.70 -19.34
N GLY A 264 16.61 -16.06 -20.52
CA GLY A 264 16.68 -17.44 -21.00
C GLY A 264 17.36 -18.38 -20.01
N ASN A 265 18.42 -17.94 -19.34
CA ASN A 265 19.10 -18.75 -18.31
C ASN A 265 18.21 -19.00 -17.06
N CYS A 266 17.19 -18.18 -16.82
CA CYS A 266 16.27 -18.35 -15.69
C CYS A 266 15.20 -19.42 -15.93
N VAL A 267 15.02 -19.89 -17.17
CA VAL A 267 14.01 -20.91 -17.50
C VAL A 267 14.35 -22.30 -16.95
N SER A 268 15.57 -22.52 -16.44
CA SER A 268 15.98 -23.78 -15.82
C SER A 268 16.11 -23.68 -14.29
N HIS A 269 15.63 -22.60 -13.69
CA HIS A 269 15.72 -22.39 -12.25
C HIS A 269 14.84 -23.39 -11.47
N GLU A 270 15.25 -23.79 -10.26
CA GLU A 270 14.50 -24.74 -9.42
C GLU A 270 13.07 -24.26 -9.11
N GLN A 271 12.90 -22.95 -8.92
CA GLN A 271 11.63 -22.32 -8.60
C GLN A 271 10.74 -22.18 -9.84
N ALA A 272 9.61 -22.90 -9.85
CA ALA A 272 8.66 -22.89 -10.96
C ALA A 272 8.10 -21.48 -11.25
N ASN A 273 7.88 -20.68 -10.20
CA ASN A 273 7.43 -19.29 -10.35
C ASN A 273 8.40 -18.44 -11.18
N LEU A 274 9.72 -18.63 -11.02
CA LEU A 274 10.72 -17.91 -11.80
C LEU A 274 10.78 -18.42 -13.24
N ARG A 275 10.70 -19.74 -13.46
CA ARG A 275 10.64 -20.32 -14.82
C ARG A 275 9.42 -19.81 -15.59
N LYS A 276 8.26 -19.77 -14.92
CA LYS A 276 6.99 -19.28 -15.46
C LYS A 276 7.09 -17.82 -15.89
N GLU A 277 7.69 -16.99 -15.04
CA GLU A 277 7.90 -15.57 -15.33
C GLU A 277 8.91 -15.38 -16.47
N ALA A 278 9.99 -16.17 -16.51
CA ALA A 278 10.98 -16.11 -17.59
C ALA A 278 10.36 -16.46 -18.95
N ALA A 279 9.54 -17.52 -19.01
CA ALA A 279 8.81 -17.86 -20.22
C ALA A 279 7.84 -16.74 -20.65
N ALA A 280 7.13 -16.11 -19.71
CA ALA A 280 6.27 -14.96 -19.99
C ALA A 280 7.08 -13.76 -20.53
N ALA A 281 8.16 -13.36 -19.84
CA ALA A 281 8.98 -12.22 -20.25
C ALA A 281 9.60 -12.40 -21.65
N LEU A 282 10.07 -13.61 -21.99
CA LEU A 282 10.53 -13.93 -23.33
C LEU A 282 9.43 -13.75 -24.39
N GLY A 283 8.19 -14.09 -24.05
CA GLY A 283 7.02 -13.86 -24.90
C GLY A 283 6.64 -12.39 -25.05
N GLU A 284 6.77 -11.59 -23.99
CA GLU A 284 6.53 -10.14 -24.05
C GLU A 284 7.56 -9.41 -24.93
N ILE A 285 8.83 -9.81 -24.85
CA ILE A 285 9.91 -9.30 -25.71
C ILE A 285 9.72 -9.79 -27.16
N ALA A 286 9.28 -11.05 -27.30
CA ALA A 286 9.03 -11.73 -28.58
C ALA A 286 10.24 -11.75 -29.54
N HIS A 287 11.46 -11.83 -29.01
CA HIS A 287 12.68 -11.90 -29.83
C HIS A 287 12.99 -13.35 -30.26
N PRO A 288 13.41 -13.60 -31.53
CA PRO A 288 13.71 -14.94 -32.05
C PRO A 288 14.69 -15.77 -31.20
N ASP A 289 15.73 -15.15 -30.65
CA ASP A 289 16.71 -15.83 -29.76
C ASP A 289 16.07 -16.49 -28.52
N GLY A 290 14.83 -16.12 -28.16
CA GLY A 290 14.09 -16.75 -27.08
C GLY A 290 13.61 -18.19 -27.38
N GLU A 291 13.50 -18.58 -28.65
CA GLU A 291 12.92 -19.88 -29.06
C GLU A 291 13.67 -21.07 -28.47
N ALA A 292 15.01 -21.02 -28.45
CA ALA A 292 15.84 -22.08 -27.91
C ALA A 292 15.60 -22.29 -26.40
N PHE A 293 15.38 -21.21 -25.64
CA PHE A 293 15.10 -21.29 -24.21
C PHE A 293 13.68 -21.78 -23.92
N LEU A 294 12.70 -21.35 -24.72
CA LEU A 294 11.31 -21.79 -24.57
C LEU A 294 11.14 -23.28 -24.89
N ALA A 295 11.96 -23.83 -25.80
CA ALA A 295 11.97 -25.26 -26.10
C ALA A 295 12.40 -26.11 -24.90
N ILE A 296 13.31 -25.61 -24.04
CA ILE A 296 13.77 -26.33 -22.83
C ILE A 296 12.61 -26.58 -21.86
N VAL A 297 11.65 -25.65 -21.78
CA VAL A 297 10.52 -25.70 -20.84
C VAL A 297 9.19 -26.11 -21.50
N ALA A 298 9.25 -26.66 -22.72
CA ALA A 298 8.06 -27.13 -23.42
C ALA A 298 7.31 -28.24 -22.65
N ASP A 299 8.07 -29.11 -21.99
CA ASP A 299 7.60 -30.23 -21.17
C ASP A 299 7.84 -30.02 -19.67
N ASP A 300 7.95 -28.75 -19.22
CA ASP A 300 8.14 -28.41 -17.81
C ASP A 300 7.08 -29.10 -16.93
N PRO A 301 7.40 -29.62 -15.73
CA PRO A 301 6.40 -30.22 -14.84
C PRO A 301 5.26 -29.26 -14.48
N ASP A 302 5.54 -27.96 -14.39
CA ASP A 302 4.54 -26.95 -14.05
C ASP A 302 3.69 -26.58 -15.29
N PRO A 303 2.34 -26.73 -15.21
CA PRO A 303 1.45 -26.45 -16.34
C PRO A 303 1.43 -24.98 -16.78
N ASP A 304 1.64 -24.03 -15.86
CA ASP A 304 1.67 -22.61 -16.21
C ASP A 304 2.95 -22.25 -16.96
N VAL A 305 4.07 -22.90 -16.64
CA VAL A 305 5.32 -22.74 -17.41
C VAL A 305 5.10 -23.20 -18.85
N ARG A 306 4.53 -24.40 -19.07
CA ARG A 306 4.22 -24.91 -20.41
C ARG A 306 3.24 -24.01 -21.17
N LYS A 307 2.23 -23.48 -20.47
CA LYS A 307 1.26 -22.53 -21.04
C LYS A 307 1.95 -21.26 -21.52
N ASN A 308 2.78 -20.65 -20.68
CA ASN A 308 3.51 -19.43 -21.02
C ASN A 308 4.52 -19.68 -22.15
N ALA A 309 5.19 -20.84 -22.16
CA ALA A 309 6.14 -21.19 -23.22
C ALA A 309 5.46 -21.26 -24.60
N ARG A 310 4.29 -21.92 -24.69
CA ARG A 310 3.50 -21.99 -25.93
C ARG A 310 3.00 -20.61 -26.37
N TRP A 311 2.49 -19.81 -25.43
CA TRP A 311 2.07 -18.44 -25.73
C TRP A 311 3.24 -17.58 -26.22
N ALA A 312 4.41 -17.67 -25.59
CA ALA A 312 5.61 -16.92 -25.97
C ALA A 312 6.09 -17.27 -27.38
N LEU A 313 6.10 -18.56 -27.74
CA LEU A 313 6.41 -19.01 -29.11
C LEU A 313 5.43 -18.43 -30.14
N GLN A 314 4.12 -18.36 -29.82
CA GLN A 314 3.14 -17.72 -30.70
C GLN A 314 3.41 -16.23 -30.89
N GLN A 315 3.81 -15.51 -29.83
CA GLN A 315 4.18 -14.09 -29.94
C GLN A 315 5.40 -13.87 -30.85
N ILE A 316 6.43 -14.72 -30.73
CA ILE A 316 7.62 -14.66 -31.59
C ILE A 316 7.24 -14.90 -33.06
N VAL A 317 6.43 -15.92 -33.34
CA VAL A 317 5.93 -16.21 -34.70
C VAL A 317 5.14 -15.02 -35.25
N ALA A 318 4.25 -14.43 -34.46
CA ALA A 318 3.45 -13.28 -34.87
C ALA A 318 4.33 -12.04 -35.16
N LYS A 319 5.34 -11.75 -34.34
CA LYS A 319 6.29 -10.64 -34.58
C LYS A 319 7.11 -10.88 -35.86
N LYS A 320 7.58 -12.11 -36.10
CA LYS A 320 8.29 -12.50 -37.34
C LYS A 320 7.41 -12.34 -38.59
N ALA A 321 6.13 -12.68 -38.52
CA ALA A 321 5.20 -12.52 -39.63
C ALA A 321 4.99 -11.04 -40.00
N LYS A 322 4.80 -10.18 -38.98
CA LYS A 322 4.66 -8.72 -39.17
C LYS A 322 5.92 -8.05 -39.72
N ALA A 323 7.11 -8.55 -39.40
CA ALA A 323 8.36 -8.01 -39.93
C ALA A 323 8.60 -8.35 -41.41
N LYS A 324 7.83 -9.28 -41.98
CA LYS A 324 7.93 -9.73 -43.38
C LYS A 324 6.84 -9.14 -44.28
N SER A 325 5.84 -8.45 -43.71
CA SER A 325 4.73 -7.77 -44.40
C SER A 325 5.01 -6.28 -44.54
#